data_AF-A0A534SD36-F1
#
_entry.id   AF-A0A534SD36-F1
#
_cell.length_a   1.000
_cell.length_b   1.000
_cell.length_c   1.000
_cell.angle_alpha   90.00
_cell.angle_beta   90.00
_cell.angle_gamma   90.00
#
_symmetry.space_group_name_H-M   'P 1'
#
loop_
_entity.id
_entity.type
_entity.pdbx_description
1 polymer ?
#
loop_
_entity_poly.entity_id
_entity_poly.type
_entity_poly.pdbx_seq_one_letter_code
_entity_poly.pdbx_strand_id
1 'polypeptide(L)'
;MATVGVQAMGAEERRLREEIARFCRVTWDRGLVSAAGGNLSARLGASDTFLITPSGVALRDTEPEDLVTIDLAGRKIAGPERYVPSKESLMHTAIYAARPATRAVAHLHPPHAIAFGIRGEPIPLMTVTSEERLHLTPIVPPASSGSRALAEGVARTVESAPADTQVLLLARHGILAWGGSVQQACDTADLAEYTAKIAIAHAALPGRRRVLDISVPNVAGMHVYPGDPVPRIEAVRQIRSGDACNLSLLTLGSHTGTHVDAPYHFLADGPRLGDVPLDRMVGEALVADLRGRAVIDAAALVDVDLRPGDILVCRTDNSRRWEAPEFQRDFVYLTEDAARLLVARGVRAVGMDYLSIERFGSTDFPVHHILLGDGVFVIEGLDLRAVEPGRYTLVCLPLKFPDLDGAPARAILLA
;
A
#
# COMPACT_ATOMS: atom_id res chain seq x y z
N MET A 1 -66.46 -14.08 27.25
CA MET A 1 -65.23 -14.14 26.44
C MET A 1 -64.28 -13.08 26.99
N ALA A 2 -63.23 -13.53 27.68
CA ALA A 2 -62.32 -12.65 28.41
C ALA A 2 -61.37 -11.93 27.43
N THR A 3 -61.40 -10.61 27.49
CA THR A 3 -60.37 -9.70 26.98
C THR A 3 -59.04 -10.01 27.67
N VAL A 4 -58.12 -10.64 26.95
CA VAL A 4 -56.73 -10.80 27.40
C VAL A 4 -56.07 -9.43 27.38
N GLY A 5 -55.70 -8.96 28.57
CA GLY A 5 -55.13 -7.64 28.79
C GLY A 5 -53.77 -7.47 28.13
N VAL A 6 -53.61 -6.37 27.39
CA VAL A 6 -52.31 -5.79 27.05
C VAL A 6 -51.65 -5.42 28.38
N GLN A 7 -50.56 -6.11 28.75
CA GLN A 7 -49.72 -5.66 29.87
C GLN A 7 -49.23 -4.24 29.55
N ALA A 8 -49.41 -3.30 30.49
CA ALA A 8 -48.96 -1.93 30.31
C ALA A 8 -47.44 -1.90 30.08
N MET A 9 -47.02 -1.39 28.92
CA MET A 9 -45.61 -1.24 28.57
C MET A 9 -44.90 -0.34 29.58
N GLY A 10 -43.78 -0.82 30.14
CA GLY A 10 -42.99 -0.06 31.11
C GLY A 10 -42.38 1.20 30.51
N ALA A 11 -42.19 2.25 31.32
CA ALA A 11 -41.65 3.54 30.86
C ALA A 11 -40.25 3.43 30.22
N GLU A 12 -39.40 2.52 30.72
CA GLU A 12 -38.08 2.23 30.15
C GLU A 12 -38.19 1.64 28.75
N GLU A 13 -39.04 0.63 28.56
CA GLU A 13 -39.26 -0.02 27.26
C GLU A 13 -39.75 1.00 26.23
N ARG A 14 -40.73 1.84 26.59
CA ARG A 14 -41.25 2.89 25.72
C ARG A 14 -40.14 3.83 25.23
N ARG A 15 -39.31 4.33 26.17
CA ARG A 15 -38.19 5.21 25.85
C ARG A 15 -37.19 4.53 24.90
N LEU A 16 -36.89 3.26 25.13
CA LEU A 16 -35.92 2.52 24.32
C LEU A 16 -36.45 2.26 22.91
N ARG A 17 -37.75 1.99 22.76
CA ARG A 17 -38.40 1.87 21.45
C ARG A 17 -38.33 3.17 20.65
N GLU A 18 -38.63 4.30 21.30
CA GLU A 18 -38.52 5.63 20.71
C GLU A 18 -37.06 5.95 20.29
N GLU A 19 -36.09 5.57 21.13
CA GLU A 19 -34.66 5.76 20.83
C GLU A 19 -34.19 4.92 19.63
N ILE A 20 -34.56 3.64 19.58
CA ILE A 20 -34.23 2.75 18.44
C ILE A 20 -34.84 3.32 17.15
N ALA A 21 -36.13 3.65 17.13
CA ALA A 21 -36.79 4.20 15.94
C ALA A 21 -36.13 5.51 15.48
N ARG A 22 -35.76 6.39 16.42
CA ARG A 22 -35.00 7.61 16.12
C ARG A 22 -33.66 7.30 15.45
N PHE A 23 -32.87 6.37 15.99
CA PHE A 23 -31.57 6.04 15.41
C PHE A 23 -31.65 5.21 14.13
N CYS A 24 -32.74 4.49 13.89
CA CYS A 24 -33.01 3.89 12.59
C CYS A 24 -33.10 4.98 11.49
N ARG A 25 -33.81 6.09 11.77
CA ARG A 25 -33.86 7.25 10.87
C ARG A 25 -32.52 7.97 10.74
N VAL A 26 -31.82 8.21 11.86
CA VAL A 26 -30.48 8.87 11.83
C VAL A 26 -29.48 8.07 10.99
N THR A 27 -29.39 6.76 11.18
CA THR A 27 -28.44 5.92 10.44
C THR A 27 -28.78 5.83 8.96
N TRP A 28 -30.08 5.85 8.62
CA TRP A 28 -30.56 5.98 7.24
C TRP A 28 -30.15 7.30 6.60
N ASP A 29 -30.45 8.43 7.24
CA ASP A 29 -30.17 9.77 6.70
C ASP A 29 -28.66 10.01 6.50
N ARG A 30 -27.83 9.34 7.28
CA ARG A 30 -26.36 9.35 7.15
C ARG A 30 -25.83 8.44 6.05
N GLY A 31 -26.69 7.67 5.40
CA GLY A 31 -26.32 6.73 4.33
C GLY A 31 -25.55 5.50 4.83
N LEU A 32 -25.72 5.12 6.11
CA LEU A 32 -25.05 3.95 6.69
C LEU A 32 -25.78 2.64 6.37
N VAL A 33 -26.94 2.69 5.71
CA VAL A 33 -27.72 1.54 5.27
C VAL A 33 -28.39 1.83 3.93
N SER A 34 -28.79 0.80 3.21
CA SER A 34 -29.61 0.90 2.00
C SER A 34 -30.77 -0.11 2.03
N ALA A 35 -31.87 0.22 1.34
CA ALA A 35 -33.08 -0.58 1.28
C ALA A 35 -33.56 -1.10 2.66
N ALA A 36 -33.87 -2.39 2.78
CA ALA A 36 -34.26 -3.03 4.05
C ALA A 36 -33.09 -3.68 4.80
N GLY A 37 -31.85 -3.23 4.54
CA GLY A 37 -30.65 -3.75 5.19
C GLY A 37 -30.36 -3.10 6.54
N GLY A 38 -29.70 -3.85 7.42
CA GLY A 38 -29.30 -3.39 8.75
C GLY A 38 -30.35 -3.67 9.82
N ASN A 39 -29.94 -3.63 11.08
CA ASN A 39 -30.84 -3.76 12.22
C ASN A 39 -30.21 -3.18 13.49
N LEU A 40 -31.08 -2.66 14.36
CA LEU A 40 -30.69 -2.13 15.66
C LEU A 40 -31.34 -2.95 16.77
N SER A 41 -30.61 -3.15 17.86
CA SER A 41 -31.15 -3.77 19.05
C SER A 41 -30.71 -3.08 20.34
N ALA A 42 -31.52 -3.20 21.39
CA ALA A 42 -31.13 -2.77 22.72
C ALA A 42 -31.74 -3.63 23.83
N ARG A 43 -30.93 -3.95 24.83
CA ARG A 43 -31.26 -4.79 25.99
C ARG A 43 -32.25 -4.09 26.91
N LEU A 44 -33.27 -4.81 27.36
CA LEU A 44 -34.27 -4.33 28.32
C LEU A 44 -33.79 -4.59 29.76
N GLY A 45 -33.55 -3.52 30.52
CA GLY A 45 -33.12 -3.63 31.91
C GLY A 45 -31.89 -4.52 32.10
N ALA A 46 -31.85 -5.28 33.20
CA ALA A 46 -30.82 -6.29 33.46
C ALA A 46 -31.21 -7.69 32.95
N SER A 47 -32.20 -7.79 32.05
CA SER A 47 -32.74 -9.07 31.60
C SER A 47 -31.94 -9.68 30.44
N ASP A 48 -32.19 -10.97 30.18
CA ASP A 48 -31.74 -11.68 28.97
C ASP A 48 -32.69 -11.49 27.77
N THR A 49 -33.37 -10.33 27.72
CA THR A 49 -34.22 -9.94 26.60
C THR A 49 -33.83 -8.59 26.05
N PHE A 50 -34.10 -8.38 24.77
CA PHE A 50 -33.79 -7.15 24.07
C PHE A 50 -34.81 -6.85 22.98
N LEU A 51 -35.01 -5.57 22.70
CA LEU A 51 -35.75 -5.07 21.55
C LEU A 51 -34.89 -5.18 20.30
N ILE A 52 -35.48 -5.57 19.18
CA ILE A 52 -34.81 -5.56 17.88
C ILE A 52 -35.77 -5.11 16.77
N THR A 53 -35.22 -4.46 15.75
CA THR A 53 -35.96 -4.11 14.53
C THR A 53 -36.46 -5.37 13.81
N PRO A 54 -37.69 -5.34 13.27
CA PRO A 54 -38.27 -6.51 12.60
C PRO A 54 -37.61 -6.78 11.24
N SER A 55 -37.75 -8.02 10.75
CA SER A 55 -37.25 -8.38 9.42
C SER A 55 -38.10 -7.73 8.31
N GLY A 56 -37.43 -7.23 7.27
CA GLY A 56 -38.09 -6.73 6.06
C GLY A 56 -38.63 -5.30 6.14
N VAL A 57 -38.44 -4.60 7.27
CA VAL A 57 -38.77 -3.19 7.43
C VAL A 57 -37.49 -2.36 7.25
N ALA A 58 -37.54 -1.36 6.37
CA ALA A 58 -36.41 -0.46 6.18
C ALA A 58 -36.22 0.44 7.41
N LEU A 59 -34.98 0.73 7.79
CA LEU A 59 -34.71 1.52 9.01
C LEU A 59 -35.36 2.92 8.98
N ARG A 60 -35.50 3.55 7.81
CA ARG A 60 -36.24 4.83 7.67
C ARG A 60 -37.73 4.74 8.04
N ASP A 61 -38.32 3.56 7.91
CA ASP A 61 -39.76 3.31 8.02
C ASP A 61 -40.09 2.60 9.36
N THR A 62 -39.09 2.33 10.20
CA THR A 62 -39.28 1.66 11.50
C THR A 62 -39.88 2.61 12.53
N GLU A 63 -41.06 2.27 13.05
CA GLU A 63 -41.69 2.98 14.17
C GLU A 63 -41.52 2.23 15.51
N PRO A 64 -41.64 2.93 16.66
CA PRO A 64 -41.47 2.33 17.99
C PRO A 64 -42.35 1.08 18.24
N GLU A 65 -43.55 1.08 17.67
CA GLU A 65 -44.54 0.01 17.80
C GLU A 65 -44.18 -1.22 16.96
N ASP A 66 -43.30 -1.10 15.95
CA ASP A 66 -42.92 -2.20 15.08
C ASP A 66 -41.90 -3.15 15.72
N LEU A 67 -41.16 -2.68 16.73
CA LEU A 67 -40.10 -3.44 17.38
C LEU A 67 -40.62 -4.67 18.12
N VAL A 68 -39.85 -5.76 18.04
CA VAL A 68 -40.16 -7.02 18.71
C VAL A 68 -39.17 -7.28 19.84
N THR A 69 -39.64 -7.92 20.90
CA THR A 69 -38.80 -8.34 22.03
C THR A 69 -38.40 -9.79 21.82
N ILE A 70 -37.10 -10.08 21.93
CA ILE A 70 -36.55 -11.43 21.82
C ILE A 70 -35.65 -11.79 23.00
N ASP A 71 -35.45 -13.09 23.22
CA ASP A 71 -34.46 -13.61 24.18
C ASP A 71 -33.07 -13.83 23.52
N LEU A 72 -32.07 -14.17 24.34
CA LEU A 72 -30.72 -14.50 23.85
C LEU A 72 -30.66 -15.77 22.97
N ALA A 73 -31.73 -16.56 22.89
CA ALA A 73 -31.84 -17.67 21.95
C ALA A 73 -32.44 -17.24 20.59
N GLY A 74 -32.75 -15.95 20.42
CA GLY A 74 -33.36 -15.39 19.21
C GLY A 74 -34.87 -15.65 19.10
N ARG A 75 -35.52 -16.14 20.17
CA ARG A 75 -36.96 -16.44 20.17
C ARG A 75 -37.75 -15.19 20.48
N LYS A 76 -38.83 -14.97 19.71
CA LYS A 76 -39.75 -13.85 19.95
C LYS A 76 -40.55 -14.08 21.23
N ILE A 77 -40.49 -13.10 22.13
CA ILE A 77 -41.18 -13.08 23.42
C ILE A 77 -42.42 -12.17 23.36
N ALA A 78 -42.30 -11.00 22.72
CA ALA A 78 -43.38 -10.02 22.61
C ALA A 78 -43.26 -9.14 21.36
N GLY A 79 -44.30 -8.35 21.08
CA GLY A 79 -44.39 -7.43 19.94
C GLY A 79 -45.44 -7.83 18.90
N PRO A 80 -45.70 -7.01 17.86
CA PRO A 80 -46.81 -7.19 16.94
C PRO A 80 -46.76 -8.53 16.21
N GLU A 81 -47.89 -9.23 16.09
CA GLU A 81 -47.95 -10.58 15.53
C GLU A 81 -47.45 -10.65 14.07
N ARG A 82 -47.73 -9.62 13.28
CA ARG A 82 -47.31 -9.50 11.86
C ARG A 82 -45.79 -9.47 11.65
N TYR A 83 -45.01 -9.12 12.67
CA TYR A 83 -43.56 -8.97 12.53
C TYR A 83 -42.81 -10.15 13.13
N VAL A 84 -41.77 -10.56 12.41
CA VAL A 84 -40.78 -11.53 12.89
C VAL A 84 -39.47 -10.82 13.20
N PRO A 85 -38.66 -11.31 14.16
CA PRO A 85 -37.35 -10.74 14.44
C PRO A 85 -36.44 -10.74 13.21
N SER A 86 -35.45 -9.84 13.18
CA SER A 86 -34.42 -9.86 12.14
C SER A 86 -33.78 -11.25 12.02
N LYS A 87 -33.53 -11.68 10.78
CA LYS A 87 -32.78 -12.91 10.47
C LYS A 87 -31.37 -12.88 11.08
N GLU A 88 -30.86 -11.70 11.37
CA GLU A 88 -29.50 -11.46 11.87
C GLU A 88 -29.43 -11.27 13.38
N SER A 89 -30.55 -11.50 14.08
CA SER A 89 -30.64 -11.44 15.53
C SER A 89 -29.57 -12.29 16.24
N LEU A 90 -29.16 -13.43 15.65
CA LEU A 90 -28.13 -14.30 16.22
C LEU A 90 -26.73 -13.64 16.31
N MET A 91 -26.41 -12.69 15.43
CA MET A 91 -25.17 -11.93 15.57
C MET A 91 -25.23 -10.98 16.78
N HIS A 92 -26.40 -10.40 17.03
CA HIS A 92 -26.61 -9.53 18.19
C HIS A 92 -26.53 -10.33 19.48
N THR A 93 -27.14 -11.52 19.53
CA THR A 93 -27.02 -12.43 20.69
C THR A 93 -25.57 -12.82 20.94
N ALA A 94 -24.76 -13.05 19.90
CA ALA A 94 -23.34 -13.37 20.04
C ALA A 94 -22.57 -12.22 20.71
N ILE A 95 -22.80 -10.97 20.30
CA ILE A 95 -22.20 -9.79 20.96
C ILE A 95 -22.65 -9.69 22.41
N TYR A 96 -23.96 -9.79 22.67
CA TYR A 96 -24.51 -9.68 24.02
C TYR A 96 -24.00 -10.76 24.99
N ALA A 97 -23.78 -11.98 24.49
CA ALA A 97 -23.22 -13.08 25.27
C ALA A 97 -21.72 -12.89 25.54
N ALA A 98 -20.94 -12.52 24.52
CA ALA A 98 -19.49 -12.31 24.66
C ALA A 98 -19.14 -11.04 25.44
N ARG A 99 -20.00 -10.02 25.42
CA ARG A 99 -19.79 -8.72 26.06
C ARG A 99 -21.01 -8.34 26.93
N PRO A 100 -21.13 -8.87 28.17
CA PRO A 100 -22.30 -8.66 29.03
C PRO A 100 -22.63 -7.19 29.36
N ALA A 101 -21.63 -6.29 29.34
CA ALA A 101 -21.81 -4.86 29.57
C ALA A 101 -22.52 -4.14 28.39
N THR A 102 -22.63 -4.79 27.24
CA THR A 102 -23.25 -4.21 26.05
C THR A 102 -24.75 -4.01 26.25
N ARG A 103 -25.23 -2.79 25.97
CA ARG A 103 -26.63 -2.43 26.04
C ARG A 103 -27.29 -2.34 24.67
N ALA A 104 -26.55 -1.98 23.62
CA ALA A 104 -27.09 -1.87 22.27
C ALA A 104 -26.10 -2.37 21.22
N VAL A 105 -26.65 -2.86 20.10
CA VAL A 105 -25.90 -3.34 18.95
C VAL A 105 -26.52 -2.76 17.67
N ALA A 106 -25.68 -2.28 16.78
CA ALA A 106 -26.03 -1.76 15.48
C ALA A 106 -25.36 -2.59 14.38
N HIS A 107 -26.17 -3.26 13.57
CA HIS A 107 -25.73 -3.85 12.32
C HIS A 107 -26.08 -2.90 11.17
N LEU A 108 -25.08 -2.39 10.46
CA LEU A 108 -25.26 -1.40 9.39
C LEU A 108 -24.42 -1.78 8.15
N HIS A 109 -24.68 -1.10 7.04
CA HIS A 109 -24.03 -1.28 5.74
C HIS A 109 -23.27 -0.03 5.22
N PRO A 110 -22.34 0.56 5.99
CA PRO A 110 -21.57 1.72 5.56
C PRO A 110 -20.63 1.37 4.38
N PRO A 111 -20.74 2.05 3.22
CA PRO A 111 -20.11 1.59 1.98
C PRO A 111 -18.59 1.63 2.00
N HIS A 112 -17.96 2.61 2.66
CA HIS A 112 -16.50 2.71 2.69
C HIS A 112 -15.91 1.70 3.66
N ALA A 113 -16.54 1.48 4.82
CA ALA A 113 -16.13 0.41 5.73
C ALA A 113 -16.30 -0.99 5.10
N ILE A 114 -17.38 -1.22 4.32
CA ILE A 114 -17.57 -2.46 3.57
C ILE A 114 -16.44 -2.69 2.55
N ALA A 115 -15.90 -1.63 1.92
CA ALA A 115 -14.81 -1.77 0.96
C ALA A 115 -13.57 -2.45 1.58
N PHE A 116 -13.24 -2.12 2.83
CA PHE A 116 -12.17 -2.80 3.59
C PHE A 116 -12.54 -4.25 3.94
N GLY A 117 -13.79 -4.48 4.36
CA GLY A 117 -14.30 -5.84 4.60
C GLY A 117 -14.28 -6.74 3.36
N ILE A 118 -14.46 -6.18 2.15
CA ILE A 118 -14.32 -6.92 0.87
C ILE A 118 -12.86 -7.32 0.62
N ARG A 119 -11.90 -6.44 0.97
CA ARG A 119 -10.47 -6.71 0.84
C ARG A 119 -9.94 -7.71 1.89
N GLY A 120 -10.70 -7.94 2.96
CA GLY A 120 -10.20 -8.72 4.09
C GLY A 120 -9.14 -7.95 4.89
N GLU A 121 -9.22 -6.62 4.89
CA GLU A 121 -8.32 -5.73 5.62
C GLU A 121 -9.10 -4.94 6.70
N PRO A 122 -8.52 -4.73 7.90
CA PRO A 122 -9.12 -3.83 8.88
C PRO A 122 -9.09 -2.39 8.35
N ILE A 123 -9.96 -1.53 8.87
CA ILE A 123 -9.92 -0.10 8.56
C ILE A 123 -8.65 0.51 9.19
N PRO A 124 -7.77 1.18 8.41
CA PRO A 124 -6.63 1.91 8.96
C PRO A 124 -7.08 3.04 9.89
N LEU A 125 -6.60 3.03 11.14
CA LEU A 125 -6.90 4.06 12.12
C LEU A 125 -5.92 5.23 11.95
N MET A 126 -6.33 6.25 11.19
CA MET A 126 -5.44 7.34 10.77
C MET A 126 -5.58 8.61 11.60
N THR A 127 -6.59 8.69 12.46
CA THR A 127 -6.86 9.85 13.31
C THR A 127 -6.82 9.47 14.77
N VAL A 128 -6.38 10.40 15.62
CA VAL A 128 -6.35 10.24 17.07
C VAL A 128 -7.69 9.74 17.59
N THR A 129 -8.82 10.31 17.11
CA THR A 129 -10.16 9.87 17.50
C THR A 129 -10.46 8.41 17.12
N SER A 130 -10.00 7.96 15.95
CA SER A 130 -10.22 6.56 15.53
C SER A 130 -9.36 5.59 16.34
N GLU A 131 -8.12 5.95 16.66
CA GLU A 131 -7.23 5.15 17.51
C GLU A 131 -7.77 5.05 18.95
N GLU A 132 -8.25 6.16 19.51
CA GLU A 132 -8.76 6.24 20.89
C GLU A 132 -10.15 5.64 21.10
N ARG A 133 -10.96 5.48 20.03
CA ARG A 133 -12.36 5.02 20.17
C ARG A 133 -12.68 3.71 19.47
N LEU A 134 -12.06 3.44 18.32
CA LEU A 134 -12.28 2.17 17.63
C LEU A 134 -11.30 1.11 18.13
N HIS A 135 -10.05 1.51 18.37
CA HIS A 135 -8.89 0.69 18.78
C HIS A 135 -8.49 -0.40 17.77
N LEU A 136 -9.47 -1.17 17.31
CA LEU A 136 -9.32 -2.23 16.33
C LEU A 136 -10.63 -2.40 15.54
N THR A 137 -10.52 -2.75 14.26
CA THR A 137 -11.66 -3.10 13.41
C THR A 137 -11.49 -4.52 12.85
N PRO A 138 -11.61 -5.57 13.69
CA PRO A 138 -11.36 -6.94 13.28
C PRO A 138 -12.40 -7.42 12.26
N ILE A 139 -12.05 -8.45 11.50
CA ILE A 139 -12.86 -8.96 10.40
C ILE A 139 -13.37 -10.36 10.72
N VAL A 140 -14.67 -10.54 10.56
CA VAL A 140 -15.33 -11.83 10.61
C VAL A 140 -15.27 -12.46 9.22
N PRO A 141 -14.80 -13.72 9.09
CA PRO A 141 -14.79 -14.45 7.82
C PRO A 141 -16.19 -14.55 7.17
N PRO A 142 -16.27 -14.69 5.84
CA PRO A 142 -17.54 -14.69 5.13
C PRO A 142 -18.41 -15.89 5.48
N ALA A 143 -19.68 -15.64 5.78
CA ALA A 143 -20.72 -16.64 6.01
C ALA A 143 -22.09 -16.10 5.56
N SER A 144 -23.07 -16.99 5.39
CA SER A 144 -24.41 -16.57 4.92
C SER A 144 -25.12 -15.70 5.97
N SER A 145 -25.76 -14.61 5.53
CA SER A 145 -26.57 -13.74 6.40
C SER A 145 -27.65 -14.55 7.14
N GLY A 146 -27.81 -14.27 8.44
CA GLY A 146 -28.70 -14.97 9.35
C GLY A 146 -28.34 -16.42 9.68
N SER A 147 -27.18 -16.93 9.23
CA SER A 147 -26.73 -18.29 9.55
C SER A 147 -26.11 -18.40 10.95
N ARG A 148 -26.15 -19.59 11.54
CA ARG A 148 -25.42 -19.91 12.77
C ARG A 148 -23.91 -19.76 12.61
N ALA A 149 -23.37 -20.15 11.46
CA ALA A 149 -21.95 -20.02 11.14
C ALA A 149 -21.47 -18.56 11.21
N LEU A 150 -22.29 -17.61 10.77
CA LEU A 150 -21.98 -16.18 10.87
C LEU A 150 -21.97 -15.71 12.34
N ALA A 151 -22.97 -16.12 13.13
CA ALA A 151 -23.03 -15.79 14.56
C ALA A 151 -21.86 -16.38 15.35
N GLU A 152 -21.45 -17.61 15.06
CA GLU A 152 -20.26 -18.25 15.65
C GLU A 152 -18.96 -17.54 15.24
N GLY A 153 -18.88 -17.09 13.97
CA GLY A 153 -17.78 -16.26 13.50
C GLY A 153 -17.67 -14.95 14.28
N VAL A 154 -18.79 -14.26 14.46
CA VAL A 154 -18.88 -13.05 15.29
C VAL A 154 -18.42 -13.33 16.72
N ALA A 155 -18.94 -14.38 17.36
CA ALA A 155 -18.57 -14.75 18.73
C ALA A 155 -17.05 -14.96 18.88
N ARG A 156 -16.45 -15.80 18.03
CA ARG A 156 -15.00 -16.07 18.06
C ARG A 156 -14.17 -14.80 17.87
N THR A 157 -14.54 -13.97 16.89
CA THR A 157 -13.82 -12.72 16.63
C THR A 157 -13.89 -11.78 17.84
N VAL A 158 -15.06 -11.64 18.45
CA VAL A 158 -15.28 -10.75 19.61
C VAL A 158 -14.55 -11.25 20.86
N GLU A 159 -14.53 -12.56 21.09
CA GLU A 159 -13.80 -13.20 22.19
C GLU A 159 -12.27 -13.03 22.06
N SER A 160 -11.76 -13.11 20.83
CA SER A 160 -10.33 -12.91 20.55
C SER A 160 -9.89 -11.44 20.56
N ALA A 161 -10.84 -10.50 20.41
CA ALA A 161 -10.55 -9.08 20.31
C ALA A 161 -10.29 -8.44 21.70
N PRO A 162 -9.48 -7.36 21.76
CA PRO A 162 -9.28 -6.56 22.97
C PRO A 162 -10.59 -6.14 23.65
N ALA A 163 -10.55 -5.95 24.97
CA ALA A 163 -11.76 -5.77 25.76
C ALA A 163 -12.58 -4.51 25.44
N ASP A 164 -11.90 -3.50 24.92
CA ASP A 164 -12.37 -2.20 24.48
C ASP A 164 -12.78 -2.16 23.00
N THR A 165 -12.70 -3.27 22.26
CA THR A 165 -13.22 -3.33 20.89
C THR A 165 -14.73 -3.11 20.89
N GLN A 166 -15.21 -2.21 20.03
CA GLN A 166 -16.63 -1.84 19.92
C GLN A 166 -17.21 -1.99 18.51
N VAL A 167 -16.40 -2.41 17.54
CA VAL A 167 -16.82 -2.56 16.15
C VAL A 167 -16.12 -3.76 15.51
N LEU A 168 -16.74 -4.37 14.51
CA LEU A 168 -16.13 -5.36 13.64
C LEU A 168 -16.69 -5.26 12.22
N LEU A 169 -15.89 -5.69 11.25
CA LEU A 169 -16.30 -5.83 9.85
C LEU A 169 -16.77 -7.26 9.60
N LEU A 170 -17.85 -7.41 8.84
CA LEU A 170 -18.29 -8.70 8.31
C LEU A 170 -17.85 -8.77 6.84
N ALA A 171 -16.97 -9.72 6.51
CA ALA A 171 -16.41 -9.81 5.16
C ALA A 171 -17.52 -9.90 4.09
N ARG A 172 -17.49 -8.98 3.12
CA ARG A 172 -18.47 -8.87 2.02
C ARG A 172 -19.93 -8.65 2.45
N HIS A 173 -20.16 -8.11 3.64
CA HIS A 173 -21.51 -7.96 4.19
C HIS A 173 -21.80 -6.56 4.74
N GLY A 174 -21.32 -6.25 5.94
CA GLY A 174 -21.62 -5.01 6.67
C GLY A 174 -20.72 -4.87 7.88
N ILE A 175 -21.15 -4.11 8.88
CA ILE A 175 -20.42 -3.99 10.16
C ILE A 175 -21.34 -4.28 11.34
N LEU A 176 -20.76 -4.67 12.47
CA LEU A 176 -21.44 -4.67 13.77
C LEU A 176 -20.71 -3.70 14.67
N ALA A 177 -21.45 -2.78 15.29
CA ALA A 177 -20.96 -1.90 16.34
C ALA A 177 -21.82 -2.03 17.59
N TRP A 178 -21.24 -1.81 18.76
CA TRP A 178 -21.97 -1.95 20.02
C TRP A 178 -21.53 -0.94 21.08
N GLY A 179 -22.37 -0.77 22.10
CA GLY A 179 -22.11 0.20 23.16
C GLY A 179 -23.09 0.12 24.33
N GLY A 180 -22.92 1.05 25.27
CA GLY A 180 -23.76 1.25 26.46
C GLY A 180 -25.09 1.96 26.18
N SER A 181 -25.33 2.42 24.95
CA SER A 181 -26.62 2.98 24.50
C SER A 181 -26.77 2.79 22.99
N VAL A 182 -28.01 2.93 22.48
CA VAL A 182 -28.29 2.90 21.02
C VAL A 182 -27.47 3.98 20.31
N GLN A 183 -27.39 5.16 20.92
CA GLN A 183 -26.54 6.24 20.43
C GLN A 183 -25.09 5.82 20.28
N GLN A 184 -24.48 5.26 21.33
CA GLN A 184 -23.07 4.88 21.27
C GLN A 184 -22.81 3.82 20.18
N ALA A 185 -23.68 2.81 20.06
CA ALA A 185 -23.54 1.79 19.02
C ALA A 185 -23.59 2.40 17.60
N CYS A 186 -24.50 3.36 17.36
CA CYS A 186 -24.61 4.04 16.07
C CYS A 186 -23.45 5.02 15.81
N ASP A 187 -23.02 5.76 16.83
CA ASP A 187 -21.89 6.70 16.74
C ASP A 187 -20.56 5.96 16.46
N THR A 188 -20.38 4.76 17.04
CA THR A 188 -19.22 3.89 16.75
C THR A 188 -19.24 3.40 15.31
N ALA A 189 -20.40 2.95 14.80
CA ALA A 189 -20.53 2.53 13.41
C ALA A 189 -20.26 3.68 12.43
N ASP A 190 -20.73 4.88 12.76
CA ASP A 190 -20.47 6.07 11.98
C ASP A 190 -18.99 6.48 11.99
N LEU A 191 -18.33 6.42 13.14
CA LEU A 191 -16.91 6.70 13.24
C LEU A 191 -16.11 5.72 12.35
N ALA A 192 -16.47 4.44 12.33
CA ALA A 192 -15.85 3.47 11.44
C ALA A 192 -16.00 3.86 9.95
N GLU A 193 -17.18 4.31 9.53
CA GLU A 193 -17.40 4.82 8.16
C GLU A 193 -16.58 6.08 7.86
N TYR A 194 -16.53 7.03 8.81
CA TYR A 194 -15.75 8.26 8.65
C TYR A 194 -14.24 7.97 8.56
N THR A 195 -13.74 7.06 9.38
CA THR A 195 -12.35 6.58 9.33
C THR A 195 -12.05 5.90 8.00
N ALA A 196 -12.94 5.05 7.50
CA ALA A 196 -12.78 4.41 6.18
C ALA A 196 -12.74 5.44 5.04
N LYS A 197 -13.58 6.48 5.09
CA LYS A 197 -13.54 7.59 4.12
C LYS A 197 -12.20 8.32 4.12
N ILE A 198 -11.66 8.62 5.30
CA ILE A 198 -10.34 9.26 5.44
C ILE A 198 -9.26 8.35 4.87
N ALA A 199 -9.28 7.06 5.19
CA ALA A 199 -8.27 6.11 4.71
C ALA A 199 -8.26 6.00 3.18
N ILE A 200 -9.44 5.94 2.55
CA ILE A 200 -9.58 5.94 1.09
C ILE A 200 -9.11 7.26 0.49
N ALA A 201 -9.51 8.40 1.08
CA ALA A 201 -9.08 9.72 0.62
C ALA A 201 -7.55 9.90 0.74
N HIS A 202 -6.96 9.46 1.84
CA HIS A 202 -5.51 9.47 2.06
C HIS A 202 -4.78 8.64 1.00
N ALA A 203 -5.26 7.43 0.71
CA ALA A 203 -4.69 6.58 -0.33
C ALA A 203 -4.81 7.18 -1.74
N ALA A 204 -5.82 8.05 -1.97
CA ALA A 204 -6.01 8.76 -3.23
C ALA A 204 -5.17 10.04 -3.35
N LEU A 205 -4.60 10.56 -2.27
CA LEU A 205 -3.70 11.69 -2.34
C LEU A 205 -2.42 11.26 -3.10
N PRO A 206 -1.97 12.03 -4.10
CA PRO A 206 -0.72 11.71 -4.78
C PRO A 206 0.41 11.74 -3.75
N GLY A 207 1.15 10.63 -3.65
CA GLY A 207 2.36 10.60 -2.83
C GLY A 207 3.26 11.77 -3.22
N ARG A 208 3.88 12.42 -2.22
CA ARG A 208 4.95 13.39 -2.49
C ARG A 208 6.13 12.62 -3.06
N ARG A 209 6.16 12.41 -4.38
CA ARG A 209 7.27 11.73 -5.05
C ARG A 209 8.55 12.47 -4.71
N ARG A 210 9.41 11.83 -3.92
CA ARG A 210 10.76 12.36 -3.67
C ARG A 210 11.59 12.00 -4.88
N VAL A 211 12.16 13.00 -5.54
CA VAL A 211 13.13 12.81 -6.61
C VAL A 211 14.50 12.71 -5.95
N LEU A 212 15.09 11.52 -5.98
CA LEU A 212 16.45 11.28 -5.52
C LEU A 212 17.37 11.33 -6.73
N ASP A 213 18.29 12.28 -6.78
CA ASP A 213 19.32 12.32 -7.81
C ASP A 213 20.43 11.33 -7.45
N ILE A 214 20.68 10.38 -8.33
CA ILE A 214 21.70 9.33 -8.15
C ILE A 214 22.81 9.45 -9.19
N SER A 215 22.95 10.64 -9.78
CA SER A 215 23.99 10.94 -10.76
C SER A 215 25.21 11.55 -10.09
N VAL A 216 26.40 11.20 -10.57
CA VAL A 216 27.63 11.91 -10.18
C VAL A 216 27.79 13.21 -10.96
N PRO A 217 28.42 14.25 -10.37
CA PRO A 217 28.67 15.49 -11.08
C PRO A 217 29.74 15.29 -12.15
N ASN A 218 29.42 15.67 -13.39
CA ASN A 218 30.41 15.74 -14.47
C ASN A 218 31.26 17.01 -14.31
N VAL A 219 32.49 16.85 -13.79
CA VAL A 219 33.44 17.94 -13.56
C VAL A 219 34.73 17.73 -14.34
N ALA A 220 35.39 18.83 -14.71
CA ALA A 220 36.68 18.76 -15.40
C ALA A 220 37.72 18.04 -14.54
N GLY A 221 38.44 17.08 -15.14
CA GLY A 221 39.47 16.32 -14.43
C GLY A 221 38.96 15.25 -13.47
N MET A 222 37.66 14.93 -13.44
CA MET A 222 37.17 13.76 -12.70
C MET A 222 37.85 12.47 -13.19
N HIS A 223 37.99 11.49 -12.31
CA HIS A 223 38.49 10.19 -12.73
C HIS A 223 37.48 9.50 -13.65
N VAL A 224 38.00 8.88 -14.69
CA VAL A 224 37.29 8.08 -15.70
C VAL A 224 37.87 6.68 -15.71
N TYR A 225 37.26 5.77 -16.48
CA TYR A 225 37.87 4.47 -16.70
C TYR A 225 39.25 4.65 -17.36
N PRO A 226 40.31 3.94 -16.91
CA PRO A 226 41.66 4.16 -17.43
C PRO A 226 41.75 3.94 -18.95
N GLY A 227 42.12 4.99 -19.67
CA GLY A 227 42.19 5.02 -21.14
C GLY A 227 41.15 5.94 -21.79
N ASP A 228 40.11 6.29 -21.04
CA ASP A 228 39.02 7.12 -21.56
C ASP A 228 39.36 8.61 -21.64
N PRO A 229 38.66 9.38 -22.49
CA PRO A 229 38.78 10.82 -22.52
C PRO A 229 38.35 11.47 -21.21
N VAL A 230 39.29 12.15 -20.54
CA VAL A 230 38.99 12.94 -19.33
C VAL A 230 38.12 14.16 -19.71
N PRO A 231 37.02 14.44 -18.97
CA PRO A 231 36.14 15.56 -19.26
C PRO A 231 36.86 16.91 -19.23
N ARG A 232 36.59 17.74 -20.23
CA ARG A 232 37.02 19.14 -20.28
C ARG A 232 35.82 20.06 -20.38
N ILE A 233 35.85 21.11 -19.58
CA ILE A 233 34.82 22.15 -19.53
C ILE A 233 35.54 23.49 -19.69
N GLU A 234 35.37 24.11 -20.86
CA GLU A 234 36.10 25.33 -21.23
C GLU A 234 35.11 26.47 -21.41
N ALA A 235 35.35 27.62 -20.78
CA ALA A 235 34.52 28.79 -21.00
C ALA A 235 34.83 29.41 -22.38
N VAL A 236 33.83 29.47 -23.25
CA VAL A 236 33.88 30.10 -24.58
C VAL A 236 33.48 31.57 -24.50
N ARG A 237 32.51 31.89 -23.65
CA ARG A 237 32.08 33.27 -23.33
C ARG A 237 31.81 33.41 -21.85
N GLN A 238 32.10 34.58 -21.29
CA GLN A 238 31.85 34.88 -19.89
C GLN A 238 31.31 36.29 -19.70
N ILE A 239 30.17 36.42 -19.02
CA ILE A 239 29.56 37.73 -18.71
C ILE A 239 30.52 38.61 -17.90
N ARG A 240 31.28 38.01 -16.97
CA ARG A 240 32.30 38.72 -16.19
C ARG A 240 33.41 39.34 -17.06
N SER A 241 33.58 38.86 -18.29
CA SER A 241 34.55 39.36 -19.27
C SER A 241 33.92 40.31 -20.28
N GLY A 242 32.65 40.70 -20.11
CA GLY A 242 31.92 41.62 -20.98
C GLY A 242 31.06 40.96 -22.07
N ASP A 243 30.98 39.62 -22.13
CA ASP A 243 30.12 38.91 -23.08
C ASP A 243 28.63 38.99 -22.70
N ALA A 244 27.74 38.79 -23.67
CA ALA A 244 26.29 38.81 -23.45
C ALA A 244 25.75 37.57 -22.71
N CYS A 245 26.50 36.48 -22.66
CA CYS A 245 26.11 35.23 -22.00
C CYS A 245 27.31 34.43 -21.51
N ASN A 246 27.07 33.49 -20.59
CA ASN A 246 28.04 32.45 -20.28
C ASN A 246 27.81 31.29 -21.26
N LEU A 247 28.87 30.85 -21.91
CA LEU A 247 28.85 29.72 -22.84
C LEU A 247 30.07 28.86 -22.57
N SER A 248 29.88 27.55 -22.48
CA SER A 248 30.97 26.59 -22.27
C SER A 248 31.01 25.55 -23.40
N LEU A 249 32.21 25.14 -23.78
CA LEU A 249 32.48 23.95 -24.58
C LEU A 249 32.64 22.77 -23.64
N LEU A 250 31.94 21.67 -23.94
CA LEU A 250 32.01 20.41 -23.21
C LEU A 250 32.69 19.37 -24.11
N THR A 251 33.78 18.78 -23.64
CA THR A 251 34.39 17.58 -24.25
C THR A 251 34.21 16.43 -23.28
N LEU A 252 33.50 15.38 -23.67
CA LEU A 252 33.15 14.23 -22.83
C LEU A 252 33.39 12.94 -23.62
N GLY A 253 33.79 11.86 -22.94
CA GLY A 253 33.65 10.50 -23.47
C GLY A 253 32.20 10.02 -23.35
N SER A 254 31.78 9.05 -24.19
CA SER A 254 30.45 8.41 -24.11
C SER A 254 30.18 7.80 -22.74
N HIS A 255 31.22 7.28 -22.09
CA HIS A 255 31.19 6.62 -20.77
C HIS A 255 31.63 7.53 -19.61
N THR A 256 31.34 8.83 -19.71
CA THR A 256 31.70 9.81 -18.67
C THR A 256 30.68 9.84 -17.53
N GLY A 257 31.15 9.61 -16.30
CA GLY A 257 30.35 9.77 -15.09
C GLY A 257 29.17 8.81 -15.06
N THR A 258 27.98 9.30 -14.70
CA THR A 258 26.75 8.52 -14.81
C THR A 258 26.34 8.38 -16.27
N HIS A 259 26.27 7.16 -16.78
CA HIS A 259 26.02 6.90 -18.19
C HIS A 259 25.28 5.58 -18.43
N VAL A 260 24.86 5.38 -19.67
CA VAL A 260 24.23 4.14 -20.14
C VAL A 260 25.04 3.56 -21.29
N ASP A 261 25.21 2.24 -21.26
CA ASP A 261 25.80 1.48 -22.34
C ASP A 261 24.72 0.92 -23.27
N ALA A 262 24.91 1.13 -24.56
CA ALA A 262 24.16 0.42 -25.59
C ALA A 262 24.89 -0.88 -25.96
N PRO A 263 24.19 -1.89 -26.52
CA PRO A 263 24.81 -3.12 -26.98
C PRO A 263 25.98 -2.91 -27.94
N TYR A 264 25.93 -1.87 -28.79
CA TYR A 264 27.01 -1.49 -29.69
C TYR A 264 28.38 -1.28 -29.01
N HIS A 265 28.41 -0.99 -27.71
CA HIS A 265 29.66 -0.81 -26.96
C HIS A 265 30.56 -2.05 -26.96
N PHE A 266 29.99 -3.25 -26.80
CA PHE A 266 30.73 -4.52 -26.81
C PHE A 266 30.32 -5.47 -27.93
N LEU A 267 29.23 -5.19 -28.66
CA LEU A 267 28.74 -6.00 -29.76
C LEU A 267 28.81 -5.19 -31.06
N ALA A 268 29.72 -5.55 -31.98
CA ALA A 268 29.96 -4.79 -33.21
C ALA A 268 28.70 -4.61 -34.08
N ASP A 269 27.81 -5.60 -34.10
CA ASP A 269 26.52 -5.58 -34.80
C ASP A 269 25.33 -5.28 -33.86
N GLY A 270 25.61 -4.89 -32.62
CA GLY A 270 24.61 -4.58 -31.62
C GLY A 270 23.86 -3.27 -31.90
N PRO A 271 22.61 -3.14 -31.41
CA PRO A 271 21.87 -1.87 -31.47
C PRO A 271 22.68 -0.69 -30.92
N ARG A 272 22.65 0.44 -31.64
CA ARG A 272 23.24 1.70 -31.19
C ARG A 272 22.30 2.38 -30.20
N LEU A 273 22.80 3.38 -29.47
CA LEU A 273 22.02 4.07 -28.44
C LEU A 273 20.68 4.63 -28.97
N GLY A 274 20.64 5.14 -30.20
CA GLY A 274 19.43 5.66 -30.83
C GLY A 274 18.37 4.60 -31.15
N ASP A 275 18.78 3.33 -31.29
CA ASP A 275 17.91 2.20 -31.60
C ASP A 275 17.29 1.59 -30.33
N VAL A 276 17.76 2.00 -29.15
CA VAL A 276 17.32 1.47 -27.87
C VAL A 276 16.03 2.14 -27.41
N PRO A 277 14.95 1.39 -27.14
CA PRO A 277 13.74 1.93 -26.55
C PRO A 277 13.99 2.53 -25.17
N LEU A 278 13.54 3.77 -24.94
CA LEU A 278 13.73 4.46 -23.65
C LEU A 278 13.04 3.75 -22.47
N ASP A 279 12.01 2.96 -22.74
CA ASP A 279 11.38 2.18 -21.69
C ASP A 279 12.41 1.28 -21.00
N ARG A 280 13.46 0.79 -21.68
CA ARG A 280 14.53 -0.05 -21.09
C ARG A 280 15.24 0.58 -19.89
N MET A 281 15.30 1.91 -19.84
CA MET A 281 16.00 2.68 -18.79
C MET A 281 15.04 3.49 -17.91
N VAL A 282 13.73 3.26 -18.07
CA VAL A 282 12.67 3.88 -17.28
C VAL A 282 11.70 2.81 -16.80
N GLY A 283 11.58 2.64 -15.48
CA GLY A 283 10.65 1.66 -14.94
C GLY A 283 10.89 1.31 -13.49
N GLU A 284 10.19 0.28 -13.03
CA GLU A 284 10.33 -0.25 -11.68
C GLU A 284 11.77 -0.74 -11.45
N ALA A 285 12.37 -0.26 -10.37
CA ALA A 285 13.71 -0.57 -9.97
C ALA A 285 13.74 -1.09 -8.54
N LEU A 286 14.58 -2.09 -8.30
CA LEU A 286 14.92 -2.58 -6.97
C LEU A 286 16.34 -2.13 -6.63
N VAL A 287 16.48 -1.25 -5.65
CA VAL A 287 17.78 -0.93 -5.04
C VAL A 287 18.11 -2.03 -4.03
N ALA A 288 19.04 -2.90 -4.39
CA ALA A 288 19.50 -4.00 -3.55
C ALA A 288 20.72 -3.58 -2.72
N ASP A 289 20.69 -3.83 -1.41
CA ASP A 289 21.84 -3.61 -0.54
C ASP A 289 22.86 -4.74 -0.69
N LEU A 290 23.97 -4.44 -1.35
CA LEU A 290 25.07 -5.37 -1.65
C LEU A 290 26.39 -4.88 -1.05
N ARG A 291 26.34 -3.96 -0.09
CA ARG A 291 27.51 -3.47 0.66
C ARG A 291 28.20 -4.57 1.46
N GLY A 292 29.47 -4.37 1.78
CA GLY A 292 30.31 -5.32 2.53
C GLY A 292 30.81 -6.50 1.69
N ARG A 293 30.55 -6.51 0.38
CA ARG A 293 30.96 -7.57 -0.55
C ARG A 293 32.12 -7.08 -1.42
N ALA A 294 33.04 -7.99 -1.75
CA ALA A 294 34.10 -7.72 -2.72
C ALA A 294 33.64 -7.94 -4.17
N VAL A 295 32.66 -8.82 -4.36
CA VAL A 295 32.10 -9.20 -5.66
C VAL A 295 30.60 -9.46 -5.54
N ILE A 296 29.87 -9.34 -6.64
CA ILE A 296 28.46 -9.73 -6.75
C ILE A 296 28.41 -11.05 -7.53
N ASP A 297 28.28 -12.15 -6.81
CA ASP A 297 28.10 -13.51 -7.34
C ASP A 297 26.62 -13.92 -7.40
N ALA A 298 26.31 -15.06 -8.04
CA ALA A 298 24.94 -15.54 -8.10
C ALA A 298 24.34 -15.70 -6.70
N ALA A 299 25.13 -16.13 -5.72
CA ALA A 299 24.74 -16.30 -4.33
C ALA A 299 24.31 -14.97 -3.67
N ALA A 300 24.98 -13.86 -3.98
CA ALA A 300 24.60 -12.52 -3.52
C ALA A 300 23.22 -12.08 -3.99
N LEU A 301 22.71 -12.68 -5.08
CA LEU A 301 21.46 -12.31 -5.71
C LEU A 301 20.31 -13.30 -5.43
N VAL A 302 20.58 -14.45 -4.82
CA VAL A 302 19.57 -15.51 -4.61
C VAL A 302 18.35 -14.98 -3.89
N ASP A 303 18.54 -14.27 -2.78
CA ASP A 303 17.47 -13.75 -1.91
C ASP A 303 16.95 -12.36 -2.30
N VAL A 304 17.46 -11.80 -3.40
CA VAL A 304 16.98 -10.51 -3.91
C VAL A 304 15.64 -10.73 -4.64
N ASP A 305 14.58 -10.10 -4.15
CA ASP A 305 13.20 -10.19 -4.68
C ASP A 305 13.04 -9.49 -6.05
N LEU A 306 13.70 -10.02 -7.08
CA LEU A 306 13.59 -9.52 -8.45
C LEU A 306 12.36 -10.08 -9.15
N ARG A 307 11.62 -9.21 -9.82
CA ARG A 307 10.52 -9.58 -10.73
C ARG A 307 11.01 -9.49 -12.18
N PRO A 308 10.52 -10.34 -13.09
CA PRO A 308 10.79 -10.17 -14.52
C PRO A 308 10.41 -8.75 -14.97
N GLY A 309 11.33 -8.08 -15.67
CA GLY A 309 11.20 -6.69 -16.09
C GLY A 309 11.65 -5.65 -15.07
N ASP A 310 12.12 -6.04 -13.87
CA ASP A 310 12.73 -5.08 -12.93
C ASP A 310 14.05 -4.54 -13.48
N ILE A 311 14.41 -3.33 -13.05
CA ILE A 311 15.78 -2.80 -13.11
C ILE A 311 16.46 -3.09 -11.77
N LEU A 312 17.58 -3.81 -11.78
CA LEU A 312 18.37 -4.00 -10.56
C LEU A 312 19.34 -2.82 -10.40
N VAL A 313 19.31 -2.14 -9.25
CA VAL A 313 20.31 -1.13 -8.88
C VAL A 313 21.14 -1.69 -7.73
N CYS A 314 22.41 -1.97 -7.99
CA CYS A 314 23.34 -2.56 -7.05
C CYS A 314 23.96 -1.48 -6.15
N ARG A 315 23.47 -1.35 -4.91
CA ARG A 315 24.09 -0.48 -3.92
C ARG A 315 25.27 -1.19 -3.28
N THR A 316 26.49 -0.76 -3.60
CA THR A 316 27.72 -1.33 -3.05
C THR A 316 28.47 -0.29 -2.22
N ASP A 317 29.69 -0.61 -1.78
CA ASP A 317 30.58 0.37 -1.16
C ASP A 317 31.25 1.29 -2.20
N ASN A 318 31.03 1.04 -3.51
CA ASN A 318 31.69 1.78 -4.57
C ASN A 318 31.30 3.25 -4.65
N SER A 319 30.08 3.64 -4.24
CA SER A 319 29.69 5.05 -4.28
C SER A 319 30.66 5.97 -3.50
N ARG A 320 31.35 5.44 -2.47
CA ARG A 320 32.38 6.19 -1.72
C ARG A 320 33.67 6.38 -2.50
N ARG A 321 33.95 5.57 -3.52
CA ARG A 321 35.16 5.64 -4.36
C ARG A 321 35.20 6.90 -5.20
N TRP A 322 34.06 7.52 -5.44
CA TRP A 322 33.98 8.86 -6.05
C TRP A 322 34.69 9.95 -5.24
N GLU A 323 34.93 9.74 -3.95
CA GLU A 323 35.68 10.66 -3.08
C GLU A 323 37.20 10.54 -3.28
N ALA A 324 37.67 9.46 -3.90
CA ALA A 324 39.09 9.28 -4.20
C ALA A 324 39.54 10.20 -5.35
N PRO A 325 40.76 10.76 -5.28
CA PRO A 325 41.28 11.60 -6.35
C PRO A 325 41.58 10.83 -7.64
N GLU A 326 41.72 9.50 -7.55
CA GLU A 326 42.09 8.62 -8.64
C GLU A 326 41.14 7.42 -8.74
N PHE A 327 41.07 6.84 -9.95
CA PHE A 327 40.33 5.61 -10.21
C PHE A 327 40.78 4.47 -9.29
N GLN A 328 39.82 3.87 -8.58
CA GLN A 328 40.07 2.75 -7.68
C GLN A 328 39.89 1.44 -8.44
N ARG A 329 40.90 0.56 -8.46
CA ARG A 329 40.90 -0.68 -9.28
C ARG A 329 40.26 -1.89 -8.61
N ASP A 330 40.00 -1.80 -7.31
CA ASP A 330 39.44 -2.85 -6.45
C ASP A 330 37.92 -2.68 -6.23
N PHE A 331 37.23 -2.00 -7.15
CA PHE A 331 35.80 -1.81 -7.06
C PHE A 331 35.03 -3.12 -7.13
N VAL A 332 33.85 -3.14 -6.51
CA VAL A 332 32.92 -4.27 -6.53
C VAL A 332 32.35 -4.40 -7.93
N TYR A 333 32.42 -5.60 -8.50
CA TYR A 333 31.96 -5.90 -9.86
C TYR A 333 31.03 -7.12 -9.86
N LEU A 334 30.34 -7.33 -10.97
CA LEU A 334 29.47 -8.48 -11.19
C LEU A 334 30.26 -9.65 -11.78
N THR A 335 29.95 -10.87 -11.35
CA THR A 335 30.56 -12.08 -11.92
C THR A 335 29.75 -12.64 -13.08
N GLU A 336 30.35 -13.56 -13.84
CA GLU A 336 29.69 -14.20 -14.98
C GLU A 336 28.42 -14.98 -14.60
N ASP A 337 28.47 -15.76 -13.51
CA ASP A 337 27.32 -16.53 -13.01
C ASP A 337 26.20 -15.62 -12.51
N ALA A 338 26.54 -14.49 -11.90
CA ALA A 338 25.56 -13.46 -11.54
C ALA A 338 24.90 -12.84 -12.77
N ALA A 339 25.67 -12.50 -13.81
CA ALA A 339 25.12 -11.96 -15.06
C ALA A 339 24.13 -12.94 -15.72
N ARG A 340 24.49 -14.22 -15.79
CA ARG A 340 23.61 -15.29 -16.32
C ARG A 340 22.34 -15.45 -15.50
N LEU A 341 22.43 -15.33 -14.16
CA LEU A 341 21.27 -15.38 -13.28
C LEU A 341 20.31 -14.22 -13.53
N LEU A 342 20.84 -13.00 -13.73
CA LEU A 342 20.02 -11.81 -13.99
C LEU A 342 19.28 -11.91 -15.32
N VAL A 343 19.95 -12.39 -16.37
CA VAL A 343 19.34 -12.72 -17.66
C VAL A 343 18.23 -13.75 -17.48
N ALA A 344 18.50 -14.86 -16.78
CA ALA A 344 17.52 -15.91 -16.55
C ALA A 344 16.30 -15.43 -15.73
N ARG A 345 16.47 -14.44 -14.87
CA ARG A 345 15.37 -13.79 -14.11
C ARG A 345 14.62 -12.72 -14.91
N GLY A 346 15.06 -12.42 -16.13
CA GLY A 346 14.41 -11.45 -17.01
C GLY A 346 14.57 -10.01 -16.54
N VAL A 347 15.67 -9.69 -15.86
CA VAL A 347 16.01 -8.30 -15.50
C VAL A 347 16.26 -7.51 -16.77
N ARG A 348 15.76 -6.27 -16.85
CA ARG A 348 15.87 -5.47 -18.08
C ARG A 348 17.11 -4.60 -18.15
N ALA A 349 17.63 -4.20 -16.99
CA ALA A 349 18.81 -3.37 -16.86
C ALA A 349 19.46 -3.56 -15.49
N VAL A 350 20.77 -3.30 -15.40
CA VAL A 350 21.56 -3.36 -14.18
C VAL A 350 22.30 -2.04 -13.99
N GLY A 351 22.11 -1.43 -12.82
CA GLY A 351 22.78 -0.21 -12.39
C GLY A 351 23.90 -0.49 -11.41
N MET A 352 25.10 0.02 -11.69
CA MET A 352 26.28 -0.06 -10.83
C MET A 352 26.71 1.32 -10.36
N ASP A 353 27.14 1.39 -9.10
CA ASP A 353 27.57 2.62 -8.45
C ASP A 353 29.06 2.92 -8.59
N TYR A 354 29.64 2.52 -9.73
CA TYR A 354 30.98 2.89 -10.17
C TYR A 354 31.13 2.82 -11.69
N LEU A 355 32.34 3.14 -12.17
CA LEU A 355 32.72 3.26 -13.57
C LEU A 355 32.82 1.93 -14.35
N SER A 356 32.51 0.79 -13.75
CA SER A 356 32.30 -0.46 -14.51
C SER A 356 31.51 -1.49 -13.71
N ILE A 357 30.70 -2.29 -14.41
CA ILE A 357 30.09 -3.53 -13.92
C ILE A 357 31.06 -4.71 -13.98
N GLU A 358 32.12 -4.60 -14.77
CA GLU A 358 33.09 -5.66 -15.07
C GLU A 358 34.34 -5.56 -14.19
N ARG A 359 35.01 -6.69 -13.96
CA ARG A 359 36.27 -6.69 -13.21
C ARG A 359 37.34 -5.83 -13.91
N PHE A 360 38.02 -4.98 -13.15
CA PHE A 360 39.19 -4.27 -13.67
C PHE A 360 40.24 -5.23 -14.24
N GLY A 361 40.69 -4.96 -15.47
CA GLY A 361 41.68 -5.77 -16.17
C GLY A 361 41.13 -7.05 -16.81
N SER A 362 39.79 -7.24 -16.84
CA SER A 362 39.16 -8.26 -17.67
C SER A 362 39.49 -8.02 -19.15
N THR A 363 39.91 -9.07 -19.87
CA THR A 363 40.26 -8.97 -21.30
C THR A 363 39.09 -9.27 -22.22
N ASP A 364 38.18 -10.12 -21.76
CA ASP A 364 37.13 -10.72 -22.60
C ASP A 364 35.74 -10.16 -22.27
N PHE A 365 35.65 -9.24 -21.30
CA PHE A 365 34.45 -8.52 -20.87
C PHE A 365 33.17 -9.38 -20.81
N PRO A 366 33.21 -10.59 -20.20
CA PRO A 366 32.11 -11.55 -20.27
C PRO A 366 30.80 -11.01 -19.70
N VAL A 367 30.85 -10.12 -18.70
CA VAL A 367 29.65 -9.57 -18.07
C VAL A 367 28.91 -8.66 -19.05
N HIS A 368 29.63 -7.75 -19.71
CA HIS A 368 29.02 -6.87 -20.72
C HIS A 368 28.45 -7.70 -21.87
N HIS A 369 29.21 -8.66 -22.38
CA HIS A 369 28.75 -9.53 -23.47
C HIS A 369 27.49 -10.32 -23.12
N ILE A 370 27.40 -10.87 -21.91
CA ILE A 370 26.23 -11.62 -21.45
C ILE A 370 25.01 -10.70 -21.29
N LEU A 371 25.16 -9.58 -20.59
CA LEU A 371 24.04 -8.68 -20.31
C LEU A 371 23.55 -8.02 -21.59
N LEU A 372 24.43 -7.32 -22.31
CA LEU A 372 24.07 -6.59 -23.53
C LEU A 372 23.63 -7.54 -24.65
N GLY A 373 24.21 -8.74 -24.72
CA GLY A 373 23.84 -9.78 -25.69
C GLY A 373 22.42 -10.30 -25.54
N ASP A 374 21.89 -10.30 -24.31
CA ASP A 374 20.51 -10.70 -24.00
C ASP A 374 19.56 -9.48 -23.85
N GLY A 375 20.02 -8.28 -24.22
CA GLY A 375 19.23 -7.05 -24.14
C GLY A 375 18.98 -6.55 -22.72
N VAL A 376 19.87 -6.90 -21.79
CA VAL A 376 19.96 -6.34 -20.43
C VAL A 376 20.91 -5.15 -20.47
N PHE A 377 20.37 -3.96 -20.26
CA PHE A 377 21.14 -2.71 -20.37
C PHE A 377 22.00 -2.45 -19.15
N VAL A 378 23.12 -1.76 -19.34
CA VAL A 378 24.06 -1.44 -18.26
C VAL A 378 24.02 0.06 -18.01
N ILE A 379 23.88 0.41 -16.73
CA ILE A 379 23.91 1.79 -16.24
C ILE A 379 25.06 1.87 -15.24
N GLU A 380 25.97 2.80 -15.47
CA GLU A 380 27.18 2.91 -14.67
C GLU A 380 27.37 4.30 -14.09
N GLY A 381 28.24 4.37 -13.09
CA GLY A 381 28.62 5.57 -12.40
C GLY A 381 27.50 6.22 -11.59
N LEU A 382 26.65 5.41 -10.96
CA LEU A 382 25.63 5.91 -10.02
C LEU A 382 26.26 6.35 -8.69
N ASP A 383 25.57 7.24 -7.96
CA ASP A 383 25.85 7.59 -6.56
C ASP A 383 24.66 7.20 -5.68
N LEU A 384 24.85 6.17 -4.85
CA LEU A 384 23.80 5.58 -4.02
C LEU A 384 24.03 5.82 -2.52
N ARG A 385 24.89 6.79 -2.16
CA ARG A 385 25.20 7.12 -0.75
C ARG A 385 23.95 7.54 0.04
N ALA A 386 23.07 8.31 -0.58
CA ALA A 386 21.86 8.88 0.03
C ALA A 386 20.57 8.07 -0.24
N VAL A 387 20.69 6.86 -0.79
CA VAL A 387 19.56 6.01 -1.19
C VAL A 387 19.41 4.84 -0.23
N GLU A 388 18.19 4.57 0.22
CA GLU A 388 17.90 3.37 1.01
C GLU A 388 17.50 2.19 0.11
N PRO A 389 17.72 0.93 0.53
CA PRO A 389 17.27 -0.23 -0.21
C PRO A 389 15.74 -0.25 -0.31
N GLY A 390 15.20 -0.65 -1.46
CA GLY A 390 13.75 -0.65 -1.68
C GLY A 390 13.35 -0.56 -3.15
N ARG A 391 12.04 -0.48 -3.38
CA ARG A 391 11.47 -0.30 -4.73
C ARG A 391 11.27 1.18 -5.04
N TYR A 392 11.62 1.54 -6.27
CA TYR A 392 11.55 2.89 -6.81
C TYR A 392 11.09 2.82 -8.26
N THR A 393 10.70 3.96 -8.85
CA THR A 393 10.76 4.10 -10.30
C THR A 393 12.10 4.75 -10.67
N LEU A 394 12.94 4.07 -11.44
CA LEU A 394 14.15 4.67 -12.04
C LEU A 394 13.79 5.43 -13.30
N VAL A 395 14.40 6.60 -13.47
CA VAL A 395 14.48 7.32 -14.75
C VAL A 395 15.95 7.61 -15.03
N CYS A 396 16.54 6.94 -16.01
CA CYS A 396 17.91 7.17 -16.46
C CYS A 396 17.91 7.38 -17.96
N LEU A 397 17.90 8.64 -18.40
CA LEU A 397 17.77 8.97 -19.83
C LEU A 397 19.12 9.50 -20.35
N PRO A 398 19.79 8.78 -21.27
CA PRO A 398 21.04 9.22 -21.86
C PRO A 398 20.80 10.36 -22.86
N LEU A 399 21.83 11.15 -23.11
CA LEU A 399 21.79 12.15 -24.19
C LEU A 399 21.47 11.48 -25.53
N LYS A 400 20.64 12.14 -26.35
CA LYS A 400 20.14 11.60 -27.61
C LYS A 400 21.19 11.68 -28.72
N PHE A 401 22.21 10.83 -28.64
CA PHE A 401 23.16 10.60 -29.71
C PHE A 401 22.85 9.26 -30.40
N PRO A 402 22.30 9.29 -31.62
CA PRO A 402 21.74 8.08 -32.22
C PRO A 402 22.79 7.01 -32.51
N ASP A 403 24.01 7.42 -32.88
CA ASP A 403 25.00 6.52 -33.45
C ASP A 403 26.05 6.00 -32.46
N LEU A 404 25.96 6.40 -31.18
CA LEU A 404 26.98 6.09 -30.17
C LEU A 404 26.77 4.73 -29.48
N ASP A 405 27.86 4.28 -28.87
CA ASP A 405 28.00 3.11 -27.99
C ASP A 405 27.45 3.33 -26.58
N GLY A 406 27.39 4.58 -26.15
CA GLY A 406 26.80 4.98 -24.88
C GLY A 406 26.70 6.50 -24.80
N ALA A 407 26.11 7.01 -23.73
CA ALA A 407 26.17 8.43 -23.44
C ALA A 407 25.94 8.74 -21.95
N PRO A 408 26.47 9.87 -21.45
CA PRO A 408 26.13 10.37 -20.13
C PRO A 408 24.62 10.57 -19.97
N ALA A 409 24.12 10.29 -18.78
CA ALA A 409 22.71 10.31 -18.43
C ALA A 409 22.47 11.05 -17.11
N ARG A 410 21.24 11.56 -16.93
CA ARG A 410 20.76 11.95 -15.61
C ARG A 410 19.90 10.82 -15.07
N ALA A 411 20.38 10.16 -14.01
CA ALA A 411 19.70 9.09 -13.30
C ALA A 411 19.03 9.63 -12.03
N ILE A 412 17.73 9.37 -11.88
CA ILE A 412 16.94 9.70 -10.70
C ILE A 412 16.07 8.52 -10.26
N LEU A 413 15.81 8.43 -8.95
CA LEU A 413 14.80 7.54 -8.39
C LEU A 413 13.58 8.35 -7.93
N LEU A 414 12.39 7.84 -8.22
CA LEU A 414 11.13 8.36 -7.70
C LEU A 414 10.67 7.44 -6.58
N ALA A 415 10.66 7.97 -5.35
CA ALA A 415 10.25 7.28 -4.12
C ALA A 415 8.77 7.54 -3.77
#